data_AF-A0A162N1V1-F1
#
_entry.id   AF-A0A162N1V1-F1
#
_cell.length_a   1.000
_cell.length_b   1.000
_cell.length_c   1.000
_cell.angle_alpha   90.00
_cell.angle_beta   90.00
_cell.angle_gamma   90.00
#
_symmetry.space_group_name_H-M   'P 1'
#
loop_
_entity.id
_entity.type
_entity.pdbx_description
1 polymer ?
#
loop_
_entity_poly.entity_id
_entity_poly.type
_entity_poly.pdbx_seq_one_letter_code
_entity_poly.pdbx_strand_id
1 'polypeptide(L)'
;MYYEKDKWFAKKSGQWVQNKIKYVKGVRHILEEYGLWLEKDLYNPIKKWRLDCKSKDTSEDSKYCAHHFLASQPDFMSQKTALHEAVEDSGHIFELYPKFHCKCNWIERYWSAAKREARLQCDYTYKSLDKNIHTFLDHTGKLPNIRWYYNRSWRYIEAYSQEMNVKEANDVVVGH
;
A
#
# COMPACT_ATOMS: atom_id res chain seq x y z
N MET A 1 6.90 16.96 9.20
CA MET A 1 5.67 16.72 9.99
C MET A 1 5.91 16.27 11.44
N TYR A 2 7.04 16.63 12.07
CA TYR A 2 7.30 16.25 13.47
C TYR A 2 7.57 17.50 14.30
N TYR A 3 7.35 17.41 15.61
CA TYR A 3 7.90 18.35 16.58
C TYR A 3 8.67 17.58 17.65
N GLU A 4 9.67 18.22 18.23
CA GLU A 4 10.48 17.65 19.29
C GLU A 4 10.04 18.19 20.64
N LYS A 5 9.93 17.30 21.62
CA LYS A 5 9.68 17.69 23.01
C LYS A 5 10.64 16.95 23.91
N ASP A 6 11.21 17.68 24.86
CA ASP A 6 12.02 17.11 25.91
C ASP A 6 11.14 16.33 26.89
N LYS A 7 11.52 15.08 27.13
CA LYS A 7 10.91 14.26 28.16
C LYS A 7 11.96 13.68 29.09
N TRP A 8 11.60 13.64 30.35
CA TRP A 8 12.39 13.06 31.42
C TRP A 8 12.07 11.57 31.56
N PHE A 9 13.12 10.77 31.62
CA PHE A 9 13.04 9.33 31.80
C PHE A 9 13.87 8.92 33.03
N ALA A 10 13.28 8.08 33.87
CA ALA A 10 13.99 7.49 34.99
C ALA A 10 14.81 6.28 34.51
N LYS A 11 16.11 6.29 34.78
CA LYS A 11 16.96 5.10 34.63
C LYS A 11 16.75 4.15 35.80
N LYS A 12 17.06 2.87 35.60
CA LYS A 12 17.06 1.84 36.67
C LYS A 12 18.00 2.19 37.84
N SER A 13 18.99 3.04 37.62
CA SER A 13 19.90 3.57 38.65
C SER A 13 19.30 4.70 39.49
N GLY A 14 18.06 5.14 39.23
CA GLY A 14 17.42 6.28 39.90
C GLY A 14 17.79 7.65 39.31
N GLN A 15 18.71 7.70 38.34
CA GLN A 15 19.09 8.93 37.65
C GLN A 15 18.05 9.33 36.59
N TRP A 16 17.68 10.60 36.54
CA TRP A 16 16.83 11.14 35.49
C TRP A 16 17.66 11.59 34.29
N VAL A 17 17.20 11.24 33.09
CA VAL A 17 17.79 11.74 31.84
C VAL A 17 16.73 12.39 30.97
N GLN A 18 17.10 13.51 30.35
CA GLN A 18 16.28 14.22 29.41
C GLN A 18 16.60 13.72 28.01
N ASN A 19 15.61 13.18 27.30
CA ASN A 19 15.74 12.81 25.90
C ASN A 19 14.76 13.64 25.07
N LYS A 20 15.21 14.07 23.90
CA LYS A 20 14.34 14.63 22.87
C LYS A 20 13.55 13.51 22.20
N ILE A 21 12.22 13.60 22.24
CA ILE A 21 11.33 12.68 21.53
C ILE A 21 10.68 13.43 20.38
N LYS A 22 10.69 12.81 19.20
CA LYS A 22 9.93 13.27 18.03
C LYS A 22 8.48 12.79 18.11
N TYR A 23 7.55 13.71 17.95
CA TYR A 23 6.11 13.47 17.87
C TYR A 23 5.61 13.77 16.46
N VAL A 24 4.73 12.92 15.93
CA VAL A 24 4.01 13.18 14.68
C VAL A 24 3.01 14.32 14.93
N LYS A 25 2.99 15.33 14.06
CA LYS A 25 1.97 16.38 14.10
C LYS A 25 0.62 15.80 13.70
N GLY A 26 -0.43 16.11 14.47
CA GLY A 26 -1.80 15.75 14.11
C GLY A 26 -2.36 16.65 13.03
N VAL A 27 -3.37 16.17 12.29
CA VAL A 27 -3.99 16.89 11.15
C VAL A 27 -4.48 18.29 11.51
N ARG A 28 -5.11 18.45 12.68
CA ARG A 28 -5.51 19.77 13.16
C ARG A 28 -4.33 20.75 13.24
N HIS A 29 -3.23 20.33 13.84
CA HIS A 29 -2.07 21.18 14.03
C HIS A 29 -1.42 21.57 12.69
N ILE A 30 -1.36 20.63 11.75
CA ILE A 30 -0.87 20.89 10.39
C ILE A 30 -1.76 21.94 9.70
N LEU A 31 -3.08 21.80 9.80
CA LEU A 31 -4.02 22.75 9.20
C LEU A 31 -3.99 24.12 9.89
N GLU A 32 -3.78 24.18 11.20
CA GLU A 32 -3.60 25.43 11.95
C GLU A 32 -2.32 26.16 11.50
N GLU A 33 -1.20 25.45 11.35
CA GLU A 33 0.05 26.03 10.84
C GLU A 33 -0.08 26.60 9.43
N TYR A 34 -0.97 26.02 8.62
CA TYR A 34 -1.21 26.43 7.24
C TYR A 34 -2.30 27.51 7.14
N GLY A 35 -2.93 27.89 8.26
CA GLY A 35 -4.06 28.84 8.27
C GLY A 35 -5.33 28.29 7.63
N LEU A 36 -5.45 26.97 7.51
CA LEU A 36 -6.55 26.26 6.86
C LEU A 36 -7.49 25.55 7.84
N TRP A 37 -7.26 25.72 9.15
CA TRP A 37 -8.15 25.15 10.16
C TRP A 37 -9.46 25.93 10.27
N LEU A 38 -10.58 25.22 10.16
CA LEU A 38 -11.91 25.79 10.34
C LEU A 38 -12.44 25.46 11.74
N GLU A 39 -12.88 26.49 12.48
CA GLU A 39 -13.54 26.29 13.78
C GLU A 39 -14.93 25.65 13.65
N LYS A 40 -15.58 25.85 12.49
CA LYS A 40 -16.94 25.42 12.19
C LYS A 40 -16.98 24.57 10.92
N ASP A 41 -17.93 23.64 10.86
CA ASP A 41 -18.17 22.81 9.69
C ASP A 41 -18.74 23.66 8.54
N LEU A 42 -18.21 23.46 7.32
CA LEU A 42 -18.58 24.19 6.10
C LEU A 42 -20.09 24.11 5.77
N TYR A 43 -20.72 22.98 6.11
CA TYR A 43 -22.12 22.69 5.78
C TYR A 43 -23.05 22.84 6.98
N ASN A 44 -22.49 22.80 8.20
CA ASN A 44 -23.25 23.01 9.42
C ASN A 44 -22.51 24.00 10.35
N PRO A 45 -22.71 25.32 10.19
CA PRO A 45 -22.01 26.34 10.96
C PRO A 45 -22.28 26.31 12.47
N ILE A 46 -23.24 25.50 12.93
CA ILE A 46 -23.55 25.30 14.35
C ILE A 46 -22.58 24.27 14.96
N LYS A 47 -22.00 23.38 14.15
CA LYS A 47 -21.12 22.30 14.60
C LYS A 47 -19.66 22.67 14.39
N LYS A 48 -18.80 22.16 15.27
CA LYS A 48 -17.34 22.21 15.09
C LYS A 48 -16.92 21.38 13.89
N TRP A 49 -15.85 21.80 13.23
CA TRP A 49 -15.29 21.02 12.14
C TRP A 49 -14.79 19.66 12.64
N ARG A 50 -15.09 18.61 11.87
CA ARG A 50 -14.81 17.23 12.27
C ARG A 50 -13.44 16.80 11.77
N LEU A 51 -12.68 16.11 12.62
CA LEU A 51 -11.43 15.48 12.22
C LEU A 51 -11.69 14.35 11.21
N ASP A 52 -12.66 13.49 11.53
CA ASP A 52 -13.02 12.29 10.77
C ASP A 52 -14.48 12.29 10.32
N CYS A 53 -14.72 11.70 9.16
CA CYS A 53 -16.06 11.41 8.66
C CYS A 53 -16.71 10.29 9.50
N LYS A 54 -18.02 10.37 9.73
CA LYS A 54 -18.76 9.35 10.51
C LYS A 54 -19.23 8.16 9.66
N SER A 55 -19.33 8.29 8.33
CA SER A 55 -19.82 7.23 7.45
C SER A 55 -18.67 6.44 6.82
N LYS A 56 -18.84 5.11 6.75
CA LYS A 56 -18.08 4.23 5.83
C LYS A 56 -18.54 4.41 4.38
N ASP A 57 -19.74 4.96 4.19
CA ASP A 57 -20.36 5.14 2.89
C ASP A 57 -19.98 6.49 2.30
N THR A 58 -19.42 6.39 1.10
CA THR A 58 -19.00 7.41 0.14
C THR A 58 -20.22 8.11 -0.47
N SER A 59 -21.04 8.81 0.30
CA SER A 59 -21.81 9.91 -0.30
C SER A 59 -20.85 11.08 -0.52
N GLU A 60 -20.91 11.74 -1.68
CA GLU A 60 -20.08 12.91 -1.98
C GLU A 60 -20.21 14.01 -0.93
N ASP A 61 -21.36 14.07 -0.26
CA ASP A 61 -21.68 15.00 0.83
C ASP A 61 -20.94 14.71 2.16
N SER A 62 -20.25 13.56 2.28
CA SER A 62 -19.51 13.18 3.49
C SER A 62 -18.04 13.59 3.45
N LYS A 63 -17.48 14.08 2.33
CA LYS A 63 -16.02 14.28 2.14
C LYS A 63 -15.42 15.56 2.75
N TYR A 64 -16.00 16.10 3.82
CA TYR A 64 -15.60 17.42 4.34
C TYR A 64 -14.97 17.39 5.74
N CYS A 65 -14.43 16.26 6.19
CA CYS A 65 -13.64 16.25 7.42
C CYS A 65 -12.22 16.78 7.18
N ALA A 66 -11.55 17.19 8.24
CA ALA A 66 -10.20 17.74 8.20
C ALA A 66 -9.19 16.79 7.53
N HIS A 67 -9.30 15.47 7.74
CA HIS A 67 -8.44 14.49 7.05
C HIS A 67 -8.62 14.51 5.52
N HIS A 68 -9.85 14.49 5.01
CA HIS A 68 -10.10 14.54 3.57
C HIS A 68 -9.66 15.87 2.97
N PHE A 69 -9.92 16.97 3.68
CA PHE A 69 -9.49 18.30 3.24
C PHE A 69 -7.97 18.44 3.20
N LEU A 70 -7.25 17.88 4.19
CA LEU A 70 -5.79 17.83 4.18
C LEU A 70 -5.28 16.95 3.02
N ALA A 71 -5.88 15.78 2.82
CA ALA A 71 -5.50 14.87 1.75
C ALA A 71 -5.74 15.46 0.35
N SER A 72 -6.72 16.36 0.18
CA SER A 72 -6.97 17.05 -1.09
C SER A 72 -6.04 18.23 -1.36
N GLN A 73 -5.17 18.63 -0.41
CA GLN A 73 -4.22 19.71 -0.65
C GLN A 73 -3.20 19.30 -1.74
N PRO A 74 -2.79 20.23 -2.64
CA PRO A 74 -1.92 19.90 -3.77
C PRO A 74 -0.57 19.27 -3.40
N ASP A 75 0.03 19.71 -2.29
CA ASP A 75 1.28 19.16 -1.76
C ASP A 75 1.09 17.73 -1.26
N PHE A 76 -0.02 17.43 -0.57
CA PHE A 76 -0.34 16.08 -0.12
C PHE A 76 -0.69 15.15 -1.29
N MET A 77 -1.42 15.64 -2.29
CA MET A 77 -1.75 14.88 -3.50
C MET A 77 -0.52 14.59 -4.36
N SER A 78 0.48 15.48 -4.36
CA SER A 78 1.71 15.30 -5.14
C SER A 78 2.83 14.58 -4.37
N GLN A 79 2.69 14.44 -3.04
CA GLN A 79 3.70 13.78 -2.21
C GLN A 79 3.83 12.30 -2.56
N LYS A 80 5.01 11.92 -3.05
CA LYS A 80 5.38 10.52 -3.23
C LYS A 80 5.60 9.86 -1.87
N THR A 81 5.29 8.57 -1.79
CA THR A 81 5.62 7.81 -0.58
C THR A 81 7.13 7.65 -0.47
N ALA A 82 7.66 7.53 0.75
CA ALA A 82 9.10 7.32 0.96
C ALA A 82 9.64 6.08 0.21
N LEU A 83 8.82 5.05 0.03
CA LEU A 83 9.19 3.87 -0.76
C LEU A 83 9.28 4.20 -2.25
N HIS A 84 8.35 4.98 -2.78
CA HIS A 84 8.35 5.42 -4.16
C HIS A 84 9.60 6.25 -4.46
N GLU A 85 9.91 7.23 -3.62
CA GLU A 85 11.14 8.04 -3.73
C GLU A 85 12.40 7.17 -3.72
N ALA A 86 12.54 6.26 -2.76
CA ALA A 86 13.72 5.38 -2.66
C ALA A 86 13.91 4.46 -3.88
N VAL A 87 12.81 3.98 -4.49
CA VAL A 87 12.85 3.14 -5.70
C VAL A 87 13.24 3.97 -6.92
N GLU A 88 12.69 5.16 -7.10
CA GLU A 88 13.06 6.03 -8.21
C GLU A 88 14.49 6.56 -8.10
N ASP A 89 14.93 6.94 -6.88
CA ASP A 89 16.30 7.41 -6.62
C ASP A 89 17.36 6.34 -6.91
N SER A 90 16.98 5.06 -6.84
CA SER A 90 17.85 3.95 -7.26
C SER A 90 17.78 3.64 -8.76
N GLY A 91 17.04 4.44 -9.55
CA GLY A 91 16.89 4.29 -10.99
C GLY A 91 15.91 3.20 -11.41
N HIS A 92 15.05 2.74 -10.49
CA HIS A 92 14.05 1.71 -10.76
C HIS A 92 12.67 2.30 -11.03
N ILE A 93 11.84 1.53 -11.74
CA ILE A 93 10.45 1.89 -12.02
C ILE A 93 9.60 1.47 -10.82
N PHE A 94 8.80 2.40 -10.29
CA PHE A 94 7.84 2.12 -9.22
C PHE A 94 6.44 1.92 -9.81
N GLU A 95 6.05 0.66 -10.01
CA GLU A 95 4.72 0.30 -10.51
C GLU A 95 3.75 -0.01 -9.36
N LEU A 96 2.56 0.59 -9.42
CA LEU A 96 1.47 0.30 -8.48
C LEU A 96 0.44 -0.63 -9.13
N TYR A 97 0.13 -1.73 -8.46
CA TYR A 97 -0.93 -2.63 -8.89
C TYR A 97 -2.28 -2.23 -8.27
N PRO A 98 -3.40 -2.43 -9.00
CA PRO A 98 -4.73 -2.21 -8.44
C PRO A 98 -4.97 -3.08 -7.20
N LYS A 99 -5.55 -2.47 -6.16
CA LYS A 99 -5.84 -3.16 -4.90
C LYS A 99 -6.84 -4.29 -5.12
N PHE A 100 -6.59 -5.46 -4.53
CA PHE A 100 -7.42 -6.67 -4.64
C PHE A 100 -7.46 -7.35 -6.02
N HIS A 101 -6.59 -6.96 -6.97
CA HIS A 101 -6.46 -7.60 -8.28
C HIS A 101 -5.15 -8.40 -8.41
N CYS A 102 -4.99 -9.45 -7.61
CA CYS A 102 -3.76 -10.27 -7.62
C CYS A 102 -3.44 -10.87 -9.00
N LYS A 103 -4.44 -11.05 -9.87
CA LYS A 103 -4.29 -11.53 -11.26
C LYS A 103 -3.42 -10.61 -12.14
N CYS A 104 -3.35 -9.32 -11.81
CA CYS A 104 -2.55 -8.31 -12.50
C CYS A 104 -1.08 -8.35 -12.11
N ASN A 105 -0.74 -8.99 -10.98
CA ASN A 105 0.65 -9.13 -10.55
C ASN A 105 1.21 -10.48 -11.03
N TRP A 106 2.17 -10.44 -11.96
CA TRP A 106 2.73 -11.66 -12.56
C TRP A 106 3.49 -12.52 -11.54
N ILE A 107 4.04 -11.91 -10.47
CA ILE A 107 4.80 -12.65 -9.46
C ILE A 107 3.91 -13.62 -8.67
N GLU A 108 2.62 -13.33 -8.54
CA GLU A 108 1.65 -14.23 -7.89
C GLU A 108 1.50 -15.54 -8.66
N ARG A 109 1.61 -15.49 -10.00
CA ARG A 109 1.60 -16.68 -10.85
C ARG A 109 2.88 -17.48 -10.70
N TYR A 110 4.01 -16.79 -10.67
CA TYR A 110 5.31 -17.40 -10.42
C TYR A 110 5.32 -18.16 -9.07
N TRP A 111 4.90 -17.50 -7.98
CA TRP A 111 4.81 -18.14 -6.67
C TRP A 111 3.80 -19.30 -6.63
N SER A 112 2.67 -19.16 -7.34
CA SER A 112 1.70 -20.24 -7.46
C SER A 112 2.27 -21.46 -8.18
N ALA A 113 3.03 -21.26 -9.25
CA ALA A 113 3.72 -22.33 -9.97
C ALA A 113 4.78 -22.97 -9.09
N ALA A 114 5.62 -22.17 -8.41
CA ALA A 114 6.70 -22.68 -7.56
C ALA A 114 6.13 -23.52 -6.40
N LYS A 115 5.02 -23.05 -5.82
CA LYS A 115 4.28 -23.79 -4.78
C LYS A 115 3.70 -25.10 -5.31
N ARG A 116 3.24 -25.14 -6.56
CA ARG A 116 2.75 -26.38 -7.19
C ARG A 116 3.88 -27.37 -7.39
N GLU A 117 5.02 -26.94 -7.93
CA GLU A 117 6.20 -27.78 -8.11
C GLU A 117 6.70 -28.33 -6.78
N ALA A 118 6.78 -27.49 -5.74
CA ALA A 118 7.13 -27.92 -4.40
C ALA A 118 6.15 -28.98 -3.86
N ARG A 119 4.83 -28.81 -4.04
CA ARG A 119 3.82 -29.80 -3.60
C ARG A 119 3.92 -31.15 -4.31
N LEU A 120 4.36 -31.16 -5.57
CA LEU A 120 4.51 -32.40 -6.34
C LEU A 120 5.77 -33.18 -5.95
N GLN A 121 6.80 -32.50 -5.45
CA GLN A 121 8.14 -33.06 -5.25
C GLN A 121 8.56 -33.12 -3.77
N CYS A 122 7.83 -32.49 -2.85
CA CYS A 122 8.20 -32.38 -1.45
C CYS A 122 7.53 -33.46 -0.58
N ASP A 123 8.27 -33.94 0.40
CA ASP A 123 7.83 -34.85 1.47
C ASP A 123 7.19 -34.12 2.65
N TYR A 124 6.90 -32.81 2.49
CA TYR A 124 6.37 -31.91 3.52
C TYR A 124 7.28 -31.69 4.73
N THR A 125 8.59 -31.98 4.62
CA THR A 125 9.57 -31.62 5.65
C THR A 125 10.26 -30.29 5.33
N TYR A 126 10.56 -29.51 6.37
CA TYR A 126 11.31 -28.25 6.19
C TYR A 126 12.69 -28.49 5.56
N LYS A 127 13.40 -29.55 5.98
CA LYS A 127 14.74 -29.88 5.44
C LYS A 127 14.71 -30.17 3.93
N SER A 128 13.69 -30.89 3.46
CA SER A 128 13.52 -31.16 2.02
C SER A 128 13.15 -29.89 1.25
N LEU A 129 12.27 -29.06 1.83
CA LEU A 129 11.90 -27.78 1.21
C LEU A 129 13.13 -26.85 1.09
N ASP A 130 13.87 -26.67 2.18
CA ASP A 130 15.07 -25.82 2.23
C ASP A 130 16.13 -26.27 1.22
N LYS A 131 16.33 -27.59 1.08
CA LYS A 131 17.25 -28.17 0.09
C LYS A 131 16.81 -27.92 -1.35
N ASN A 132 15.51 -27.97 -1.63
CA ASN A 132 14.99 -28.01 -3.01
C ASN A 132 14.34 -26.69 -3.48
N ILE A 133 14.14 -25.70 -2.61
CA ILE A 133 13.41 -24.46 -2.93
C ILE A 133 14.01 -23.74 -4.13
N HIS A 134 15.33 -23.63 -4.20
CA HIS A 134 16.03 -22.99 -5.32
C HIS A 134 15.76 -23.71 -6.64
N THR A 135 15.80 -25.06 -6.65
CA THR A 135 15.49 -25.86 -7.82
C THR A 135 14.05 -25.63 -8.32
N PHE A 136 13.08 -25.54 -7.41
CA PHE A 136 11.68 -25.26 -7.78
C PHE A 136 11.54 -23.86 -8.37
N LEU A 137 12.17 -22.87 -7.73
CA LEU A 137 12.17 -21.49 -8.18
C LEU A 137 12.83 -21.36 -9.56
N ASP A 138 14.01 -21.94 -9.78
CA ASP A 138 14.71 -21.94 -11.07
C ASP A 138 13.91 -22.63 -12.16
N HIS A 139 13.25 -23.76 -11.85
CA HIS A 139 12.38 -24.44 -12.80
C HIS A 139 11.23 -23.54 -13.25
N THR A 140 10.57 -22.87 -12.31
CA THR A 140 9.49 -21.92 -12.63
C THR A 140 9.97 -20.60 -13.21
N GLY A 141 11.22 -20.23 -12.94
CA GLY A 141 11.88 -19.01 -13.36
C GLY A 141 12.45 -19.05 -14.77
N LYS A 142 12.30 -20.17 -15.48
CA LYS A 142 12.70 -20.28 -16.89
C LYS A 142 12.07 -19.15 -17.70
N LEU A 143 12.86 -18.51 -18.56
CA LEU A 143 12.45 -17.33 -19.33
C LEU A 143 11.11 -17.49 -20.07
N PRO A 144 10.78 -18.63 -20.71
CA PRO A 144 9.46 -18.81 -21.34
C PRO A 144 8.30 -18.71 -20.34
N ASN A 145 8.47 -19.26 -19.13
CA ASN A 145 7.46 -19.21 -18.08
C ASN A 145 7.26 -17.78 -17.57
N ILE A 146 8.36 -17.05 -17.32
CA ILE A 146 8.30 -15.64 -16.87
C ILE A 146 7.57 -14.78 -17.91
N ARG A 147 7.92 -14.92 -19.19
CA ARG A 147 7.23 -14.21 -20.28
C ARG A 147 5.75 -14.56 -20.32
N TRP A 148 5.40 -15.83 -20.14
CA TRP A 148 4.01 -16.27 -20.10
C TRP A 148 3.25 -15.69 -18.90
N TYR A 149 3.83 -15.69 -17.69
CA TYR A 149 3.22 -15.10 -16.50
C TYR A 149 2.97 -13.60 -16.70
N TYR A 150 3.98 -12.87 -17.20
CA TYR A 150 3.91 -11.45 -17.46
C TYR A 150 2.82 -11.11 -18.48
N ASN A 151 2.86 -11.74 -19.66
CA ASN A 151 1.86 -11.51 -20.71
C ASN A 151 0.45 -11.84 -20.24
N ARG A 152 0.28 -12.89 -19.45
CA ARG A 152 -1.04 -13.26 -18.92
C ARG A 152 -1.56 -12.21 -17.95
N SER A 153 -0.72 -11.67 -17.08
CA SER A 153 -1.09 -10.55 -16.20
C SER A 153 -1.42 -9.29 -16.99
N TRP A 154 -0.71 -9.02 -18.09
CA TRP A 154 -1.02 -7.91 -18.99
C TRP A 154 -2.42 -8.04 -19.62
N ARG A 155 -2.81 -9.24 -20.06
CA ARG A 155 -4.16 -9.48 -20.58
C ARG A 155 -5.25 -9.25 -19.53
N TYR A 156 -5.00 -9.55 -18.25
CA TYR A 156 -5.93 -9.20 -17.17
C TYR A 156 -6.01 -7.68 -16.97
N ILE A 157 -4.88 -6.97 -17.03
CA ILE A 157 -4.87 -5.50 -16.95
C ILE A 157 -5.69 -4.90 -18.09
N GLU A 158 -5.50 -5.39 -19.32
CA GLU A 158 -6.28 -4.98 -20.49
C GLU A 158 -7.78 -5.26 -20.30
N ALA A 159 -8.16 -6.46 -19.87
CA ALA A 159 -9.56 -6.79 -19.60
C ALA A 159 -10.19 -5.87 -18.53
N TYR A 160 -9.49 -5.62 -17.42
CA TYR A 160 -9.98 -4.71 -16.38
C TYR A 160 -10.03 -3.25 -16.83
N SER A 161 -9.15 -2.82 -17.74
CA SER A 161 -9.21 -1.49 -18.34
C SER A 161 -10.47 -1.26 -19.18
N GLN A 162 -11.11 -2.34 -19.62
CA GLN A 162 -12.40 -2.35 -20.34
C GLN A 162 -13.59 -2.59 -19.39
N GLU A 163 -13.42 -2.33 -18.09
CA GLU A 163 -14.45 -2.46 -17.05
C GLU A 163 -15.03 -3.88 -16.88
N MET A 164 -14.33 -4.90 -17.39
CA MET A 164 -14.77 -6.29 -17.27
C MET A 164 -14.73 -6.76 -15.82
N ASN A 165 -15.75 -7.52 -15.42
CA ASN A 165 -15.74 -8.14 -14.10
C ASN A 165 -14.78 -9.34 -14.02
N VAL A 166 -14.59 -9.87 -12.82
CA VAL A 166 -13.63 -10.95 -12.53
C VAL A 166 -13.90 -12.23 -13.35
N LYS A 167 -15.17 -12.51 -13.67
CA LYS A 167 -15.57 -13.70 -14.43
C LYS A 167 -15.29 -13.49 -15.92
N GLU A 168 -15.75 -12.38 -16.48
CA GLU A 168 -15.54 -12.01 -17.88
C GLU A 168 -14.05 -11.93 -18.23
N ALA A 169 -13.26 -11.23 -17.41
CA ALA A 169 -11.81 -11.16 -17.59
C ALA A 169 -11.16 -12.54 -17.52
N ASN A 170 -11.69 -13.46 -16.72
CA ASN A 170 -11.17 -14.82 -16.66
C ASN A 170 -11.49 -15.60 -17.93
N ASP A 171 -12.72 -15.48 -18.44
CA ASP A 171 -13.15 -16.19 -19.65
C ASP A 171 -12.34 -15.74 -20.87
N VAL A 172 -12.04 -14.45 -21.00
CA VAL A 172 -11.17 -13.92 -22.08
C VAL A 172 -9.73 -14.40 -21.95
N VAL A 173 -9.16 -14.37 -20.74
CA VAL A 173 -7.72 -14.67 -20.56
C VAL A 173 -7.44 -16.17 -20.50
N VAL A 174 -8.41 -17.00 -20.11
CA VAL A 174 -8.30 -18.46 -20.06
C VAL A 174 -8.78 -19.12 -21.36
N GLY A 175 -9.75 -18.52 -22.06
CA GLY A 175 -10.28 -19.03 -23.33
C GLY A 175 -9.32 -18.89 -24.53
N HIS A 176 -8.21 -18.17 -24.37
CA HIS A 176 -7.11 -18.02 -25.33
C HIS A 176 -5.83 -18.72 -24.83
#